data_AF-A0A1Z4V503-F1
#
_entry.id   AF-A0A1Z4V503-F1
#
_cell.length_a   1.000
_cell.length_b   1.000
_cell.length_c   1.000
_cell.angle_alpha   90.00
_cell.angle_beta   90.00
_cell.angle_gamma   90.00
#
_symmetry.space_group_name_H-M   'P 1'
#
loop_
_entity.id
_entity.type
_entity.pdbx_description
1 polymer ?
#
loop_
_entity_poly.entity_id
_entity_poly.type
_entity_poly.pdbx_seq_one_letter_code
_entity_poly.pdbx_strand_id
1 'polypeptide(L)' 'MIITLIVAWVVFIILWKLIKTTIKTAIISAAIVMLLYFGFGITPQDIWHQISQFAQTSSPTTGNK' A
#
# COMPACT_ATOMS: atom_id res chain seq x y z
N MET A 1 -34.25 -11.44 2.52
CA MET A 1 -33.85 -11.49 1.10
C MET A 1 -33.63 -10.08 0.51
N ILE A 2 -34.51 -9.09 0.76
CA ILE A 2 -34.32 -7.72 0.24
C ILE A 2 -33.25 -6.90 1.01
N ILE A 3 -33.16 -7.11 2.34
CA ILE A 3 -32.23 -6.40 3.22
C ILE A 3 -30.77 -6.72 2.87
N THR A 4 -30.48 -7.97 2.54
CA THR A 4 -29.14 -8.42 2.11
C THR A 4 -28.71 -7.79 0.79
N LEU A 5 -29.64 -7.57 -0.14
CA LEU A 5 -29.38 -6.85 -1.40
C LEU A 5 -29.04 -5.36 -1.15
N ILE A 6 -29.75 -4.72 -0.21
CA ILE A 6 -29.50 -3.33 0.17
C ILE A 6 -28.11 -3.18 0.82
N VAL A 7 -27.75 -4.09 1.73
CA VAL A 7 -26.44 -4.08 2.38
C VAL A 7 -25.31 -4.31 1.36
N ALA A 8 -25.46 -5.30 0.47
CA ALA A 8 -24.48 -5.55 -0.59
C ALA A 8 -24.33 -4.34 -1.52
N TRP A 9 -25.42 -3.65 -1.85
CA TRP A 9 -25.41 -2.43 -2.65
C TRP A 9 -24.64 -1.29 -1.97
N VAL A 10 -24.85 -1.09 -0.67
CA VAL A 10 -24.11 -0.07 0.11
C VAL A 10 -22.62 -0.37 0.14
N VAL A 11 -22.24 -1.63 0.38
CA VAL A 11 -20.83 -2.05 0.36
C VAL A 11 -20.22 -1.84 -1.03
N PHE A 12 -20.94 -2.16 -2.10
CA PHE A 12 -20.49 -1.93 -3.47
C PHE A 12 -20.25 -0.45 -3.75
N ILE A 13 -21.15 0.45 -3.33
CA ILE A 13 -20.99 1.91 -3.44
C ILE A 13 -19.73 2.37 -2.70
N ILE A 14 -19.53 1.90 -1.46
CA ILE A 14 -18.37 2.24 -0.63
C ILE A 14 -17.09 1.75 -1.32
N LEU A 15 -17.08 0.53 -1.83
CA LEU A 15 -15.93 -0.07 -2.53
C LEU A 15 -15.60 0.72 -3.81
N TRP A 16 -16.61 1.12 -4.58
CA TRP A 16 -16.42 1.95 -5.77
C TRP A 16 -15.84 3.33 -5.45
N LYS A 17 -16.23 3.91 -4.32
CA LYS A 17 -15.71 5.18 -3.83
C LYS A 17 -14.25 5.03 -3.36
N LEU A 18 -13.95 3.94 -2.66
CA LEU A 18 -12.60 3.55 -2.25
C LEU A 18 -11.68 3.30 -3.43
N ILE A 19 -12.16 2.65 -4.50
CA ILE A 19 -11.37 2.40 -5.71
C ILE A 19 -10.92 3.73 -6.33
N LYS A 20 -11.83 4.71 -6.48
CA LYS A 20 -11.50 6.01 -7.07
C LYS A 20 -10.49 6.79 -6.23
N THR A 21 -10.61 6.72 -4.90
CA THR A 21 -9.65 7.34 -3.97
C THR A 21 -8.29 6.64 -4.03
N THR A 22 -8.29 5.31 -4.03
CA THR A 22 -7.07 4.49 -4.08
C THR A 22 -6.32 4.68 -5.39
N ILE A 23 -7.02 4.80 -6.52
CA ILE A 23 -6.41 5.05 -7.83
C ILE A 23 -5.66 6.39 -7.84
N LYS A 24 -6.24 7.47 -7.31
CA LYS A 24 -5.55 8.78 -7.26
C LYS A 24 -4.29 8.70 -6.39
N THR A 25 -4.38 8.07 -5.22
CA THR A 25 -3.23 7.87 -4.33
C THR A 25 -2.18 6.95 -4.97
N ALA A 26 -2.60 5.89 -5.65
CA ALA A 26 -1.72 4.96 -6.35
C ALA A 26 -1.03 5.61 -7.54
N ILE A 27 -1.69 6.51 -8.27
CA ILE A 27 -1.08 7.29 -9.36
C ILE A 27 0.02 8.21 -8.81
N ILE A 28 -0.24 8.92 -7.71
CA ILE A 28 0.76 9.79 -7.08
C ILE A 28 1.94 8.95 -6.56
N SER A 29 1.64 7.84 -5.87
CA SER A 29 2.66 6.91 -5.41
C SER A 29 3.48 6.35 -6.57
N ALA A 30 2.82 5.95 -7.67
CA ALA A 30 3.47 5.45 -8.87
C ALA A 30 4.31 6.53 -9.53
N ALA A 31 3.84 7.78 -9.60
CA ALA A 31 4.61 8.90 -10.15
C ALA A 31 5.89 9.14 -9.34
N ILE A 32 5.80 9.14 -8.01
CA ILE A 32 6.97 9.29 -7.11
C ILE A 32 7.93 8.11 -7.29
N VAL A 33 7.42 6.88 -7.29
CA VAL A 33 8.23 5.66 -7.48
C VAL A 33 8.87 5.64 -8.86
N MET A 34 8.16 6.04 -9.92
CA MET A 34 8.67 6.12 -11.28
C MET A 34 9.77 7.18 -11.39
N LEU A 35 9.58 8.33 -10.75
CA LEU A 35 10.56 9.41 -10.73
C LEU A 35 11.82 9.00 -9.94
N LEU A 36 11.64 8.27 -8.84
CA LEU A 36 12.75 7.70 -8.06
C LEU A 36 13.46 6.58 -8.84
N TYR A 37 12.72 5.72 -9.53
CA TYR A 37 13.27 4.69 -10.41
C TYR A 37 14.10 5.33 -11.53
N PHE A 38 13.61 6.40 -12.15
CA PHE A 38 14.33 7.11 -13.22
C PHE A 38 15.52 7.94 -12.71
N GLY A 39 15.41 8.53 -11.52
CA GLY A 39 16.43 9.40 -10.95
C GLY A 39 17.54 8.67 -10.18
N PHE A 40 17.22 7.55 -9.53
CA PHE A 40 18.15 6.78 -8.69
C PHE A 40 18.42 5.37 -9.21
N GLY A 41 17.66 4.87 -10.21
CA GLY A 41 17.82 3.50 -10.73
C GLY A 41 17.34 2.41 -9.77
N ILE A 42 16.62 2.76 -8.70
CA ILE A 42 16.21 1.85 -7.63
C ILE A 42 14.81 1.32 -7.90
N THR A 43 14.67 -0.01 -7.93
CA THR A 43 13.39 -0.68 -8.11
C THR A 43 12.52 -0.53 -6.86
N PRO A 44 11.20 -0.33 -6.96
CA PRO A 44 10.32 -0.34 -5.79
C PRO A 44 10.43 -1.63 -4.94
N GLN A 45 10.81 -2.74 -5.55
CA GLN A 45 11.12 -4.00 -4.84
C GLN A 45 12.31 -3.87 -3.88
N ASP A 46 13.37 -3.17 -4.29
CA ASP A 46 14.55 -2.94 -3.45
C ASP A 46 14.24 -2.02 -2.27
N ILE A 47 13.38 -1.01 -2.49
CA ILE A 47 12.91 -0.10 -1.43
C ILE A 47 12.16 -0.90 -0.37
N TRP A 48 11.25 -1.78 -0.80
CA TRP A 48 10.50 -2.63 0.10
C TRP A 48 11.40 -3.61 0.86
N HIS A 49 12.38 -4.21 0.16
CA HIS A 49 13.39 -5.07 0.79
C HIS A 49 14.20 -4.31 1.85
N GLN A 50 14.71 -3.11 1.54
CA GLN A 50 15.44 -2.28 2.50
C GLN A 50 14.59 -1.88 3.69
N ILE A 51 13.34 -1.47 3.48
CA ILE A 51 12.41 -1.13 4.56
C ILE A 51 12.14 -2.36 5.45
N SER A 52 11.93 -3.53 4.84
CA SER A 52 11.70 -4.77 5.59
C SER A 52 12.93 -5.18 6.41
N GLN A 53 14.14 -4.97 5.88
CA GLN A 53 15.39 -5.22 6.59
C GLN A 53 15.57 -4.22 7.74
N PHE A 54 15.31 -2.93 7.51
CA PHE A 54 15.33 -1.90 8.55
C PHE A 54 14.30 -2.15 9.66
N ALA A 55 13.10 -2.61 9.31
CA ALA A 55 12.07 -2.99 10.28
C ALA A 55 12.50 -4.21 11.13
N GLN A 56 13.24 -5.15 10.53
CA GLN A 56 13.79 -6.29 11.24
C GLN A 56 14.97 -5.92 12.15
N THR A 57 15.89 -5.05 11.72
CA THR A 57 16.99 -4.56 12.57
C THR A 57 16.55 -3.59 13.66
N SER A 58 15.41 -2.91 13.48
CA SER A 58 14.80 -2.06 14.52
C SER A 58 13.85 -2.83 15.45
N SER A 59 13.58 -4.11 15.18
CA SER A 59 13.00 -5.00 16.18
C SER A 59 14.03 -5.16 17.30
N PRO A 60 13.74 -4.75 18.55
CA PRO A 60 14.67 -4.89 19.65
C PRO A 60 14.71 -6.37 20.07
N THR A 61 15.35 -7.22 19.29
CA THR A 61 15.81 -8.52 19.78
C THR A 61 17.18 -8.31 20.42
N THR A 62 17.18 -7.57 21.53
CA THR A 62 18.23 -7.63 22.54
C THR A 62 17.59 -8.19 23.79
N GLY A 63 17.96 -9.42 24.13
CA GLY A 63 17.85 -9.95 25.47
C GLY A 63 17.05 -11.24 25.57
N ASN A 64 17.69 -12.38 25.27
CA ASN A 64 17.90 -13.38 26.30
C ASN A 64 19.19 -14.15 25.98
N LYS A 65 20.11 -14.08 26.94
CA LYS A 65 21.35 -14.85 27.03
C LYS A 65 21.05 -16.34 27.18
#